data_AF-A0AAU7CLE6-F1
#
_entry.id   AF-A0AAU7CLE6-F1
#
_cell.length_a   1.000
_cell.length_b   1.000
_cell.length_c   1.000
_cell.angle_alpha   90.00
_cell.angle_beta   90.00
_cell.angle_gamma   90.00
#
_symmetry.space_group_name_H-M   'P 1'
#
loop_
_entity.id
_entity.type
_entity.pdbx_description
1 polymer ?
#
loop_
_entity_poly.entity_id
_entity_poly.type
_entity_poly.pdbx_seq_one_letter_code
_entity_poly.pdbx_strand_id
1 'polypeptide(L)'
;MLSKDQAGTYRFQYAPEYLNNPKCPAISLSFPKQEAPFESPLLFPFFFGLLAEGEDKTLQCRVLKIDESDHFTRLLRTCEAETIGGVTIKEAGSP
;
A
#
# COMPACT_ATOMS: atom_id res chain seq x y z
N MET A 1 3.79 -1.37 8.27
CA MET A 1 2.38 -1.77 8.28
C MET A 1 1.54 -0.67 7.67
N LEU A 2 0.71 -0.99 6.68
CA LEU A 2 -0.35 -0.12 6.16
C LEU A 2 -1.69 -0.67 6.65
N SER A 3 -2.54 0.16 7.23
CA SER A 3 -3.85 -0.25 7.74
C SER A 3 -4.90 0.80 7.45
N LYS A 4 -6.16 0.39 7.39
CA LYS A 4 -7.34 1.27 7.35
C LYS A 4 -8.21 0.97 8.57
N ASP A 5 -8.54 1.98 9.37
CA ASP A 5 -9.41 1.80 10.53
C ASP A 5 -10.91 1.80 10.15
N GLN A 6 -11.78 1.57 11.14
CA GLN A 6 -13.24 1.55 10.94
C GLN A 6 -13.82 2.91 10.55
N ALA A 7 -13.14 4.01 10.89
CA ALA A 7 -13.53 5.37 10.49
C ALA A 7 -13.07 5.70 9.05
N GLY A 8 -12.29 4.82 8.43
CA GLY A 8 -11.75 4.99 7.07
C GLY A 8 -10.41 5.71 7.02
N THR A 9 -9.76 5.96 8.16
CA THR A 9 -8.43 6.58 8.24
C THR A 9 -7.37 5.56 7.87
N TYR A 10 -6.50 5.93 6.93
CA TYR A 10 -5.33 5.16 6.56
C TYR A 10 -4.17 5.52 7.49
N ARG A 11 -3.45 4.49 7.94
CA ARG A 11 -2.25 4.63 8.75
C ARG A 11 -1.10 3.83 8.14
N PHE A 12 0.07 4.45 8.00
CA PHE A 12 1.30 3.75 7.65
C PHE A 12 2.37 3.95 8.73
N GLN A 13 3.02 2.87 9.13
CA GLN A 13 4.13 2.90 10.08
C GLN A 13 5.27 1.98 9.64
N TYR A 14 6.50 2.46 9.76
CA TYR A 14 7.69 1.65 9.56
C TYR A 14 7.80 0.57 10.64
N ALA A 15 8.26 -0.61 10.26
CA ALA A 15 8.65 -1.63 11.23
C ALA A 15 9.92 -1.16 11.97
N PRO A 16 10.01 -1.32 13.31
CA PRO A 16 11.16 -0.84 14.08
C PRO A 16 12.52 -1.31 13.55
N GLU A 17 12.62 -2.55 13.09
CA GLU A 17 13.83 -3.14 12.51
C GLU A 17 14.26 -2.46 11.20
N TYR A 18 13.28 -2.06 10.37
CA TYR A 18 13.53 -1.35 9.12
C TYR A 18 13.91 0.11 9.40
N LEU A 19 13.24 0.72 10.37
CA LEU A 19 13.49 2.09 10.79
C LEU A 19 14.91 2.24 11.38
N ASN A 20 15.35 1.28 12.19
CA ASN A 20 16.66 1.34 12.84
C ASN A 20 17.82 0.90 11.95
N ASN A 21 17.55 0.30 10.78
CA ASN A 21 18.59 -0.10 9.85
C ASN A 21 18.99 1.07 8.92
N PRO A 22 20.21 1.64 9.03
CA PRO A 22 20.63 2.75 8.18
C PRO A 22 20.85 2.36 6.72
N LYS A 23 20.96 1.06 6.40
CA LYS A 23 21.06 0.57 5.02
C LYS A 23 19.71 0.49 4.32
N CYS A 24 18.61 0.51 5.08
CA CYS A 24 17.27 0.51 4.52
C CYS A 24 16.87 1.95 4.13
N PRO A 25 16.57 2.21 2.85
CA PRO A 25 16.12 3.52 2.41
C PRO A 25 14.69 3.81 2.91
N ALA A 26 14.26 5.07 2.85
CA ALA A 26 12.83 5.36 2.92
C ALA A 26 12.11 4.75 1.70
N ILE A 27 10.86 4.30 1.86
CA ILE A 27 10.09 3.73 0.74
C ILE A 27 9.76 4.78 -0.34
N SER A 28 9.75 6.06 0.04
CA SER A 28 9.48 7.20 -0.82
C SER A 28 9.89 8.50 -0.12
N LEU A 29 10.11 9.56 -0.90
CA LEU A 29 10.37 10.91 -0.38
C LEU A 29 9.23 11.45 0.50
N SER A 30 7.98 11.05 0.21
CA SER A 30 6.81 11.43 1.00
C SER A 30 6.66 10.62 2.29
N PHE A 31 7.51 9.60 2.48
CA PHE A 31 7.51 8.71 3.64
C PHE A 31 8.91 8.66 4.25
N PRO A 32 9.45 9.78 4.76
CA PRO A 32 10.73 9.75 5.46
C PRO A 32 10.68 8.77 6.64
N LYS A 33 11.82 8.17 6.97
CA LYS A 33 11.96 7.29 8.12
C LYS A 33 11.68 8.06 9.42
N GLN A 34 10.59 7.73 10.09
CA GLN A 34 10.22 8.26 11.40
C GLN A 34 9.48 7.21 12.23
N GLU A 35 9.51 7.35 13.56
CA GLU A 35 8.80 6.47 14.50
C GLU A 35 7.29 6.70 14.47
N ALA A 36 6.88 7.97 14.36
CA ALA A 36 5.47 8.35 14.35
C ALA A 36 4.76 7.82 13.09
N PRO A 37 3.52 7.31 13.22
CA PRO A 37 2.76 6.88 12.06
C PRO A 37 2.36 8.06 11.17
N PHE A 38 2.26 7.79 9.87
CA PHE A 38 1.60 8.67 8.90
C PHE A 38 0.10 8.37 8.91
N GLU A 39 -0.73 9.40 8.89
CA GLU A 39 -2.18 9.27 8.92
C GLU A 39 -2.83 10.14 7.83
N SER A 40 -3.90 9.64 7.23
CA SER A 40 -4.64 10.36 6.19
C SER A 40 -6.06 9.79 6.02
N PRO A 41 -7.08 10.63 5.77
CA PRO A 41 -8.42 10.15 5.41
C PRO A 41 -8.48 9.56 4.00
N LEU A 42 -7.43 9.79 3.19
CA LEU A 42 -7.29 9.26 1.83
C LEU A 42 -6.13 8.27 1.76
N LEU A 43 -6.26 7.28 0.86
CA LEU A 43 -5.16 6.39 0.54
C LEU A 43 -3.98 7.23 0.02
N PHE A 44 -2.81 7.04 0.60
CA PHE A 44 -1.67 7.88 0.26
C PHE A 44 -1.27 7.75 -1.22
N PRO A 45 -0.88 8.86 -1.89
CA PRO A 45 -0.52 8.84 -3.31
C PRO A 45 0.56 7.81 -3.67
N PHE A 46 1.52 7.56 -2.77
CA PHE A 46 2.55 6.52 -2.98
C PHE A 46 1.94 5.13 -3.18
N PHE A 47 1.02 4.71 -2.31
CA PHE A 47 0.38 3.40 -2.42
C PHE A 47 -0.63 3.41 -3.57
N PHE A 48 -1.36 4.51 -3.78
CA PHE A 48 -2.27 4.62 -4.91
C PHE A 48 -1.54 4.43 -6.26
N GLY A 49 -0.34 4.98 -6.40
CA GLY A 49 0.50 4.83 -7.60
C GLY A 49 1.03 3.42 -7.86
N LEU A 50 0.82 2.45 -6.96
CA LEU A 50 1.13 1.04 -7.21
C LEU A 50 0.01 0.33 -7.99
N LEU A 51 -1.18 0.92 -8.02
CA LEU A 51 -2.34 0.32 -8.66
C LEU A 51 -2.22 0.38 -10.19
N ALA A 52 -2.65 -0.68 -10.86
CA ALA A 52 -2.84 -0.65 -12.31
C ALA A 52 -3.88 0.42 -12.69
N GLU A 53 -3.72 0.97 -13.90
CA GLU A 53 -4.58 1.99 -14.49
C GLU A 53 -5.14 1.51 -15.83
N GLY A 54 -6.05 2.28 -16.44
CA GLY A 54 -6.56 1.99 -17.79
C GLY A 54 -7.21 0.60 -17.93
N GLU A 55 -6.89 -0.11 -19.01
CA GLU A 55 -7.47 -1.42 -19.33
C GLU A 55 -7.05 -2.50 -18.33
N ASP A 56 -5.82 -2.47 -17.83
CA ASP A 56 -5.32 -3.44 -16.84
C ASP A 56 -6.10 -3.35 -15.53
N LYS A 57 -6.41 -2.12 -15.08
CA LYS A 57 -7.31 -1.91 -13.94
C LYS A 57 -8.64 -2.63 -14.16
N THR A 58 -9.28 -2.36 -15.30
CA THR A 58 -10.61 -2.88 -15.63
C THR A 58 -10.60 -4.41 -15.66
N LEU A 59 -9.57 -5.01 -16.27
CA LEU A 59 -9.40 -6.46 -16.32
C LEU A 59 -9.21 -7.05 -14.93
N GLN A 60 -8.29 -6.51 -14.12
CA GLN A 60 -8.03 -6.98 -12.75
C GLN A 60 -9.30 -6.92 -11.89
N CYS A 61 -10.01 -5.79 -11.91
CA CYS A 61 -11.24 -5.60 -11.12
C CYS A 61 -12.33 -6.59 -11.54
N ARG A 62 -12.51 -6.81 -12.85
CA ARG A 62 -13.48 -7.79 -13.37
C ARG A 62 -13.14 -9.22 -12.97
N VAL A 63 -11.89 -9.64 -13.15
CA VAL A 63 -11.43 -11.01 -12.85
C VAL A 63 -11.55 -11.31 -11.36
N LEU A 64 -11.14 -10.36 -10.52
CA LEU A 64 -11.12 -10.52 -9.05
C LEU A 64 -12.45 -10.13 -8.39
N LYS A 65 -13.42 -9.61 -9.16
CA LYS A 65 -14.72 -9.11 -8.68
C LYS A 65 -14.58 -8.04 -7.60
N ILE A 66 -13.69 -7.08 -7.83
CA ILE A 66 -13.42 -5.95 -6.94
C ILE A 66 -14.07 -4.70 -7.55
N ASP A 67 -14.65 -3.84 -6.72
CA ASP A 67 -15.12 -2.52 -7.16
C ASP A 67 -13.92 -1.64 -7.55
N GLU A 68 -13.99 -0.97 -8.71
CA GLU A 68 -12.87 -0.16 -9.21
C GLU A 68 -12.48 0.99 -8.26
N SER A 69 -13.44 1.49 -7.46
CA SER A 69 -13.24 2.54 -6.46
C SER A 69 -12.73 2.03 -5.12
N ASP A 70 -12.72 0.71 -4.91
CA ASP A 70 -12.13 0.08 -3.72
C ASP A 70 -10.61 -0.07 -3.88
N HIS A 71 -9.93 1.07 -3.81
CA HIS A 71 -8.47 1.16 -3.97
C HIS A 71 -7.70 0.32 -2.95
N PHE A 72 -8.23 0.14 -1.74
CA PHE A 72 -7.53 -0.61 -0.69
C PHE A 72 -7.61 -2.11 -0.96
N THR A 73 -8.79 -2.63 -1.31
CA THR A 73 -8.92 -4.04 -1.72
C THR A 73 -8.11 -4.32 -2.98
N ARG A 74 -8.10 -3.39 -3.96
CA ARG A 74 -7.24 -3.53 -5.15
C ARG A 74 -5.77 -3.69 -4.77
N LEU A 75 -5.25 -2.84 -3.88
CA LEU A 75 -3.86 -2.96 -3.38
C LEU A 75 -3.56 -4.35 -2.81
N LEU A 76 -4.42 -4.84 -1.92
CA LEU A 76 -4.22 -6.13 -1.24
C LEU A 76 -4.21 -7.31 -2.22
N ARG A 77 -4.98 -7.21 -3.31
CA ARG A 77 -5.25 -8.34 -4.20
C ARG A 77 -4.40 -8.34 -5.47
N THR A 78 -3.80 -7.21 -5.83
CA THR A 78 -3.06 -7.08 -7.10
C THR A 78 -1.60 -6.68 -6.92
N CYS A 79 -1.18 -6.23 -5.73
CA CYS A 79 0.19 -5.79 -5.46
C CYS A 79 1.01 -6.79 -4.63
N GLU A 80 0.61 -8.06 -4.57
CA GLU A 80 1.31 -9.12 -3.81
C GLU A 80 2.60 -9.58 -4.49
N ALA A 81 2.63 -9.55 -5.82
CA ALA A 81 3.76 -9.93 -6.66
C ALA A 81 3.88 -8.97 -7.85
N GLU A 82 5.12 -8.69 -8.28
CA GLU A 82 5.43 -7.92 -9.50
C GLU A 82 4.80 -6.53 -9.58
N THR A 83 4.83 -5.78 -8.48
CA THR A 83 4.54 -4.34 -8.47
C THR A 83 5.62 -3.55 -9.21
N ILE A 84 5.23 -2.49 -9.91
CA ILE A 84 6.19 -1.50 -10.42
C ILE A 84 6.89 -0.84 -9.22
N GLY A 85 8.23 -0.96 -9.16
CA GLY A 85 9.06 -0.44 -8.06
C GLY A 85 9.62 -1.55 -7.14
N GLY A 86 10.16 -1.15 -5.99
CA GLY A 86 10.81 -2.07 -5.03
C GLY A 86 9.94 -2.45 -3.82
N VAL A 87 8.62 -2.30 -3.89
CA VAL A 87 7.70 -2.47 -2.76
C VAL A 87 6.49 -3.32 -3.14
N THR A 88 6.33 -4.46 -2.50
CA THR A 88 5.14 -5.33 -2.58
C THR A 88 4.23 -5.14 -1.37
N ILE A 89 2.93 -5.41 -1.52
CA ILE A 89 1.93 -5.35 -0.45
C ILE A 89 1.43 -6.76 -0.15
N LYS A 90 1.51 -7.17 1.12
CA LYS A 90 0.98 -8.46 1.59
C LYS A 90 -0.02 -8.22 2.71
N GLU A 91 -1.12 -8.95 2.68
CA GLU A 91 -2.13 -8.90 3.72
C GLU A 91 -1.55 -9.45 5.03
N ALA A 92 -1.79 -8.76 6.14
CA ALA A 92 -1.29 -9.21 7.44
C ALA A 92 -2.04 -10.49 7.86
N GLY A 93 -1.30 -11.60 7.97
CA GLY A 93 -1.88 -12.90 8.34
C GLY A 93 -2.27 -13.79 7.15
N SER A 94 -1.95 -13.40 5.91
CA SER A 94 -1.93 -14.35 4.79
C SER A 94 -0.82 -15.40 5.01
N PRO A 95 -1.04 -16.68 4.67
CA PRO A 95 -0.06 -17.75 4.84
C PRO A 95 1.24 -17.53 4.04
#